data_AF-A0A7W1R0U9-F1
#
_entry.id   AF-A0A7W1R0U9-F1
#
_cell.length_a   1.000
_cell.length_b   1.000
_cell.length_c   1.000
_cell.angle_alpha   90.00
_cell.angle_beta   90.00
_cell.angle_gamma   90.00
#
_symmetry.space_group_name_H-M   'P 1'
#
loop_
_entity.id
_entity.type
_entity.pdbx_description
1 polymer ?
#
loop_
_entity_poly.entity_id
_entity_poly.type
_entity_poly.pdbx_seq_one_letter_code
_entity_poly.pdbx_strand_id
1 'polypeptide(L)'
;MTLSAFRHLERLPGAAHPAVYGVLFDCGCGDVHTGLVAHTDLDWAPLGVAAGRFLNLMTSRFDDVGADLTGTAANRVKAGEWPWSFFCYAEGRPRPVFPSSFVAVAPGERLLGLAVRCPACSALSVNLVTQAHVDLPFWNDATIGVVDHVFSDDAISAVEGFRAELYSARFDERRLNLD
;
A
#
# COMPACT_ATOMS: atom_id res chain seq x y z
N MET A 1 4.53 -0.61 12.33
CA MET A 1 3.85 -1.62 11.50
C MET A 1 4.05 -1.22 10.05
N THR A 2 4.40 -2.17 9.18
CA THR A 2 4.63 -1.89 7.75
C THR A 2 3.33 -2.09 6.97
N LEU A 3 3.21 -1.44 5.81
CA LEU A 3 2.02 -1.55 4.96
C LEU A 3 1.92 -2.96 4.34
N SER A 4 3.05 -3.61 4.09
CA SER A 4 3.15 -5.01 3.64
C SER A 4 2.61 -6.05 4.63
N ALA A 5 2.52 -5.69 5.92
CA ALA A 5 1.93 -6.55 6.94
C ALA A 5 0.39 -6.49 6.93
N PHE A 6 -0.20 -5.53 6.23
CA PHE A 6 -1.64 -5.43 6.14
C PHE A 6 -2.17 -6.60 5.31
N ARG A 7 -3.44 -6.93 5.49
CA ARG A 7 -4.10 -8.03 4.78
C ARG A 7 -5.39 -7.57 4.16
N HIS A 8 -6.15 -6.76 4.89
CA HIS A 8 -7.36 -6.12 4.41
C HIS A 8 -7.48 -4.72 4.98
N LEU A 9 -7.92 -3.79 4.14
CA LEU A 9 -8.26 -2.43 4.55
C LEU A 9 -9.68 -2.13 4.09
N GLU A 10 -10.49 -1.66 5.02
CA GLU A 10 -11.86 -1.25 4.76
C GLU A 10 -12.11 0.13 5.35
N ARG A 11 -12.68 1.03 4.55
CA ARG A 11 -13.14 2.32 5.07
C ARG A 11 -14.43 2.11 5.85
N LEU A 12 -14.42 2.46 7.14
CA LEU A 12 -15.59 2.32 7.97
C LEU A 12 -16.67 3.35 7.62
N PRO A 13 -17.96 2.99 7.68
CA PRO A 13 -19.06 3.93 7.51
C PRO A 13 -19.04 4.95 8.65
N GLY A 14 -19.29 6.22 8.35
CA GLY A 14 -19.33 7.28 9.35
C GLY A 14 -18.71 8.60 8.88
N ALA A 15 -17.87 9.19 9.73
CA ALA A 15 -17.31 10.52 9.51
C ALA A 15 -16.63 10.62 8.13
N ALA A 16 -17.11 11.54 7.30
CA ALA A 16 -16.45 11.87 6.05
C ALA A 16 -15.00 12.33 6.31
N HIS A 17 -14.78 13.06 7.42
CA HIS A 17 -13.48 13.52 7.89
C HIS A 17 -13.38 13.55 9.43
N PRO A 18 -12.33 12.98 10.04
CA PRO A 18 -11.33 12.11 9.39
C PRO A 18 -11.93 10.74 9.06
N ALA A 19 -11.66 10.24 7.86
CA ALA A 19 -12.01 8.88 7.50
C ALA A 19 -11.20 7.89 8.36
N VAL A 20 -11.85 6.87 8.87
CA VAL A 20 -11.24 5.80 9.67
C VAL A 20 -11.30 4.50 8.89
N TYR A 21 -10.21 3.75 8.93
CA TYR A 21 -10.06 2.47 8.27
C TYR A 21 -9.97 1.36 9.32
N GLY A 22 -10.75 0.29 9.11
CA GLY A 22 -10.53 -0.99 9.74
C GLY A 22 -9.43 -1.71 8.98
N VAL A 23 -8.39 -2.17 9.68
CA VAL A 23 -7.25 -2.86 9.10
C VAL A 23 -7.10 -4.22 9.75
N LEU A 24 -7.05 -5.27 8.93
CA LEU A 24 -6.58 -6.59 9.34
C LEU A 24 -5.10 -6.70 8.99
N PHE A 25 -4.25 -7.12 9.91
CA PHE A 25 -2.79 -7.18 9.70
C PHE A 25 -2.14 -8.36 10.43
N ASP A 26 -1.02 -8.82 9.87
CA ASP A 26 -0.15 -9.80 10.52
C ASP A 26 0.72 -9.09 11.55
N CYS A 27 0.59 -9.50 12.81
CA CYS A 27 1.35 -8.93 13.89
C CYS A 27 2.66 -9.71 14.12
N GLY A 28 3.68 -9.02 14.64
CA GLY A 28 4.95 -9.66 15.02
C GLY A 28 4.84 -10.73 16.11
N CYS A 29 3.67 -10.88 16.76
CA CYS A 29 3.39 -11.99 17.68
C CYS A 29 3.10 -13.32 16.98
N GLY A 30 2.85 -13.32 15.67
CA GLY A 30 2.50 -14.51 14.88
C GLY A 30 1.00 -14.68 14.61
N ASP A 31 0.14 -13.84 15.21
CA ASP A 31 -1.29 -13.85 14.99
C ASP A 31 -1.76 -12.69 14.11
N VAL A 32 -2.98 -12.83 13.58
CA VAL A 32 -3.66 -11.78 12.81
C VAL A 32 -4.50 -10.92 13.76
N HIS A 33 -4.36 -9.60 13.67
CA HIS A 33 -5.09 -8.65 14.50
C HIS A 33 -5.89 -7.65 13.68
N THR A 34 -6.92 -7.08 14.31
CA THR A 34 -7.70 -5.97 13.78
C THR A 34 -7.27 -4.68 14.47
N GLY A 35 -7.10 -3.61 13.69
CA GLY A 35 -6.78 -2.28 14.16
C GLY A 35 -7.64 -1.21 13.48
N LEU A 36 -7.65 -0.01 14.07
CA LEU A 36 -8.24 1.19 13.49
C LEU A 36 -7.12 2.17 13.16
N VAL A 37 -7.16 2.73 11.95
CA VAL A 37 -6.16 3.68 11.48
C VAL A 37 -6.87 4.87 10.84
N ALA A 38 -6.53 6.10 11.23
CA ALA A 38 -7.06 7.28 10.58
C ALA A 38 -6.37 7.50 9.22
N HIS A 39 -7.07 8.13 8.28
CA HIS A 39 -6.50 8.52 6.98
C HIS A 39 -5.16 9.27 7.11
N THR A 40 -5.03 10.15 8.10
CA THR A 40 -3.79 10.89 8.36
C THR A 40 -2.63 9.96 8.69
N ASP A 41 -2.87 8.98 9.55
CA ASP A 41 -1.84 8.01 9.96
C ASP A 41 -1.50 7.04 8.82
N LEU A 42 -2.49 6.69 7.99
CA LEU A 42 -2.30 5.76 6.89
C LEU A 42 -1.52 6.38 5.73
N ASP A 43 -1.84 7.62 5.35
CA ASP A 43 -1.33 8.21 4.09
C ASP A 43 -0.17 9.19 4.31
N TRP A 44 -0.13 9.85 5.47
CA TRP A 44 0.81 10.94 5.73
C TRP A 44 1.89 10.59 6.74
N ALA A 45 1.60 9.77 7.75
CA ALA A 45 2.62 9.36 8.70
C ALA A 45 3.82 8.65 8.04
N PRO A 46 3.65 7.78 7.01
CA PRO A 46 4.81 7.17 6.35
C PRO A 46 5.71 8.19 5.63
N LEU A 47 5.18 9.36 5.25
CA LEU A 47 5.95 10.44 4.62
C LEU A 47 6.79 11.26 5.63
N GLY A 48 6.73 10.91 6.91
CA GLY A 48 7.51 11.56 7.96
C GLY A 48 6.79 12.70 8.68
N VAL A 49 5.49 12.89 8.45
CA VAL A 49 4.67 13.93 9.12
C VAL A 49 4.65 13.77 10.65
N ALA A 50 4.91 12.56 11.15
CA ALA A 50 5.06 12.26 12.58
C ALA A 50 6.34 11.45 12.86
N ALA A 51 7.42 11.68 12.09
CA ALA A 51 8.66 10.89 12.17
C ALA A 51 9.35 10.90 13.55
N GLY A 52 8.97 11.82 14.44
CA GLY A 52 9.55 11.97 15.76
C GLY A 52 10.95 12.58 15.73
N ARG A 53 11.69 12.40 16.84
CA ARG A 53 13.04 12.95 17.00
C ARG A 53 14.09 11.87 16.73
N PHE A 54 15.16 12.24 16.02
CA PHE A 54 16.25 11.34 15.66
C PHE A 54 17.52 11.73 16.38
N LEU A 55 18.31 10.74 16.80
CA LEU A 55 19.64 10.98 17.34
C LEU A 55 20.60 11.34 16.21
N ASN A 56 21.03 12.59 16.18
CA ASN A 56 22.09 13.07 15.32
C ASN A 56 23.44 12.58 15.86
N LEU A 57 24.05 11.61 15.17
CA LEU A 57 25.30 10.98 15.60
C LEU A 57 26.50 11.95 15.57
N MET A 58 26.44 13.00 14.75
CA MET A 58 27.53 13.98 14.64
C MET A 58 27.52 14.99 15.80
N THR A 59 26.35 15.25 16.39
CA THR A 59 26.17 16.22 17.48
C THR A 59 25.81 15.57 18.82
N SER A 60 25.49 14.27 18.83
CA SER A 60 24.95 13.51 19.96
C SER A 60 23.69 14.13 20.57
N ARG A 61 22.82 14.74 19.73
CA ARG A 61 21.57 15.38 20.16
C ARG A 61 20.37 14.79 19.42
N PHE A 62 19.21 14.85 20.07
CA PHE A 62 17.95 14.51 19.43
C PHE A 62 17.40 15.72 18.67
N ASP A 63 17.37 15.64 17.36
CA ASP A 63 16.85 16.67 16.47
C ASP A 63 15.44 16.27 15.99
N ASP A 64 14.54 17.26 15.89
CA ASP A 64 13.24 17.08 15.24
C ASP A 64 13.40 17.39 13.75
N VAL A 65 13.19 16.38 12.91
CA VAL A 65 13.34 16.46 11.46
C VAL A 65 12.01 16.28 10.73
N GLY A 66 10.88 16.21 11.46
CA GLY A 66 9.58 15.95 10.86
C GLY A 66 9.17 17.00 9.83
N ALA A 67 9.45 18.27 10.13
CA ALA A 67 9.19 19.39 9.22
C ALA A 67 10.03 19.28 7.93
N ASP A 68 11.31 18.91 8.05
CA ASP A 68 12.20 18.75 6.91
C ASP A 68 11.79 17.57 6.04
N LEU A 69 11.48 16.41 6.63
CA LEU A 69 10.99 15.24 5.90
C LEU A 69 9.68 15.53 5.17
N THR A 70 8.74 16.20 5.85
CA THR A 70 7.48 16.64 5.24
C THR A 70 7.72 17.62 4.09
N GLY A 71 8.66 18.56 4.27
CA GLY A 71 9.08 19.49 3.23
C GLY A 71 9.69 18.79 2.02
N THR A 72 10.58 17.82 2.24
CA THR A 72 11.16 16.99 1.17
C THR A 72 10.09 16.20 0.43
N ALA A 73 9.18 15.53 1.16
CA ALA A 73 8.09 14.78 0.55
C ALA A 73 7.19 15.68 -0.30
N ALA A 74 6.80 16.84 0.23
CA ALA A 74 5.99 17.81 -0.50
C ALA A 74 6.69 18.33 -1.77
N ASN A 75 8.00 18.55 -1.72
CA ASN A 75 8.77 18.98 -2.89
C ASN A 75 8.84 17.91 -3.97
N ARG A 76 9.02 16.63 -3.60
CA ARG A 76 8.98 15.51 -4.55
C ARG A 76 7.63 15.39 -5.23
N VAL A 77 6.54 15.45 -4.46
CA VAL A 77 5.17 15.43 -5.00
C VAL A 77 4.93 16.60 -5.97
N LYS A 78 5.39 17.80 -5.64
CA LYS A 78 5.31 18.98 -6.55
C LYS A 78 6.12 18.79 -7.83
N ALA A 79 7.21 18.04 -7.79
CA ALA A 79 8.00 17.69 -8.97
C ALA A 79 7.36 16.55 -9.81
N GLY A 80 6.21 16.02 -9.38
CA GLY A 80 5.52 14.92 -10.05
C GLY A 80 6.02 13.53 -9.62
N GLU A 81 6.91 13.46 -8.63
CA GLU A 81 7.34 12.20 -8.02
C GLU A 81 6.35 11.78 -6.93
N TRP A 82 5.63 10.69 -7.18
CA TRP A 82 4.60 10.22 -6.25
C TRP A 82 5.16 9.17 -5.28
N PRO A 83 4.74 9.19 -3.99
CA PRO A 83 5.30 8.28 -3.01
C PRO A 83 4.93 6.81 -3.28
N TRP A 84 3.73 6.57 -3.81
CA TRP A 84 3.31 5.28 -4.34
C TRP A 84 2.60 5.45 -5.68
N SER A 85 2.75 4.44 -6.53
CA SER A 85 2.07 4.34 -7.81
C SER A 85 1.64 2.91 -8.05
N PHE A 86 0.53 2.71 -8.75
CA PHE A 86 0.05 1.37 -9.12
C PHE A 86 -0.39 1.39 -10.59
N PHE A 87 -0.51 0.22 -11.22
CA PHE A 87 -1.08 0.15 -12.57
C PHE A 87 -2.60 0.03 -12.50
N CYS A 88 -3.30 0.98 -13.14
CA CYS A 88 -4.73 0.90 -13.34
C CYS A 88 -5.02 0.09 -14.60
N TYR A 89 -5.57 -1.12 -14.44
CA TYR A 89 -5.89 -1.99 -15.56
C TYR A 89 -6.91 -1.35 -16.52
N ALA A 90 -7.98 -0.77 -15.97
CA ALA A 90 -9.05 -0.16 -16.76
C ALA A 90 -8.59 1.04 -17.60
N GLU A 91 -7.54 1.75 -17.17
CA GLU A 91 -6.99 2.88 -17.93
C GLU A 91 -5.71 2.54 -18.71
N GLY A 92 -5.15 1.34 -18.54
CA GLY A 92 -3.91 0.91 -19.18
C GLY A 92 -2.69 1.76 -18.82
N ARG A 93 -2.64 2.36 -17.63
CA ARG A 93 -1.51 3.22 -17.21
C ARG A 93 -1.25 3.24 -15.70
N PRO A 94 -0.02 3.56 -15.27
CA PRO A 94 0.29 3.86 -13.88
C PRO A 94 -0.49 5.08 -13.37
N ARG A 95 -0.90 5.03 -12.10
CA ARG A 95 -1.59 6.09 -11.39
C ARG A 95 -0.98 6.30 -10.00
N PRO A 96 -0.84 7.55 -9.57
CA PRO A 96 -0.51 7.85 -8.18
C PRO A 96 -1.57 7.33 -7.21
N VAL A 97 -1.13 6.79 -6.08
CA VAL A 97 -2.02 6.36 -5.01
C VAL A 97 -1.50 6.72 -3.64
N PHE A 98 -2.44 6.78 -2.71
CA PHE A 98 -2.15 6.72 -1.29
C PHE A 98 -2.55 5.33 -0.74
N PRO A 99 -1.95 4.88 0.38
CA PRO A 99 -2.26 3.60 0.99
C PRO A 99 -3.74 3.41 1.35
N SER A 100 -4.50 4.48 1.58
CA SER A 100 -5.96 4.45 1.72
C SER A 100 -6.74 3.90 0.52
N SER A 101 -6.10 3.81 -0.65
CA SER A 101 -6.67 3.18 -1.86
C SER A 101 -6.47 1.65 -1.89
N PHE A 102 -5.69 1.09 -0.96
CA PHE A 102 -5.48 -0.35 -0.87
C PHE A 102 -6.73 -1.02 -0.31
N VAL A 103 -7.03 -2.20 -0.85
CA VAL A 103 -8.19 -3.02 -0.42
C VAL A 103 -7.70 -4.31 0.23
N ALA A 104 -6.70 -4.96 -0.37
CA ALA A 104 -6.12 -6.17 0.17
C ALA A 104 -4.63 -6.28 -0.19
N VAL A 105 -3.89 -6.91 0.70
CA VAL A 105 -2.47 -7.21 0.51
C VAL A 105 -2.26 -8.68 0.82
N ALA A 106 -1.70 -9.41 -0.12
CA ALA A 106 -1.40 -10.82 0.01
C ALA A 106 0.11 -11.06 -0.06
N PRO A 107 0.68 -11.75 0.93
CA PRO A 107 2.08 -12.12 0.87
C PRO A 107 2.27 -13.23 -0.17
N GLY A 108 3.28 -13.07 -1.02
CA GLY A 108 3.84 -14.15 -1.83
C GLY A 108 5.32 -14.35 -1.49
N GLU A 109 5.97 -15.36 -2.06
CA GLU A 109 7.36 -15.69 -1.70
C GLU A 109 8.38 -14.57 -1.99
N ARG A 110 8.16 -13.79 -3.05
CA ARG A 110 9.06 -12.68 -3.47
C ARG A 110 8.33 -11.37 -3.77
N LEU A 111 7.06 -11.47 -4.14
CA LEU A 111 6.22 -10.33 -4.51
C LEU A 111 4.97 -10.34 -3.63
N LEU A 112 4.41 -9.16 -3.43
CA LEU A 112 3.13 -8.94 -2.78
C LEU A 112 2.06 -8.80 -3.86
N GLY A 113 0.94 -9.49 -3.66
CA GLY A 113 -0.30 -9.21 -4.38
C GLY A 113 -1.00 -8.03 -3.73
N LEU A 114 -1.12 -6.92 -4.47
CA LEU A 114 -1.72 -5.68 -3.99
C LEU A 114 -2.98 -5.37 -4.79
N ALA A 115 -4.14 -5.49 -4.14
CA ALA A 115 -5.42 -5.06 -4.69
C ALA A 115 -5.64 -3.57 -4.37
N VAL A 116 -5.72 -2.74 -5.41
CA VAL A 116 -5.86 -1.29 -5.30
C VAL A 116 -7.12 -0.84 -6.00
N ARG A 117 -7.92 -0.01 -5.34
CA ARG A 117 -9.03 0.69 -5.97
C ARG A 117 -8.53 1.99 -6.57
N CYS A 118 -8.68 2.16 -7.87
CA CYS A 118 -8.22 3.36 -8.55
C CYS A 118 -8.96 4.61 -8.04
N PRO A 119 -8.25 5.64 -7.53
CA PRO A 119 -8.92 6.86 -7.06
C PRO A 119 -9.52 7.68 -8.20
N ALA A 120 -9.09 7.46 -9.45
CA ALA A 120 -9.59 8.19 -10.63
C ALA A 120 -10.85 7.56 -11.25
N CYS A 121 -10.88 6.23 -11.42
CA CYS A 121 -11.97 5.54 -12.11
C CYS A 121 -12.71 4.50 -11.25
N SER A 122 -12.32 4.34 -9.98
CA SER A 122 -12.89 3.39 -9.01
C SER A 122 -12.74 1.90 -9.36
N ALA A 123 -12.14 1.56 -10.50
CA ALA A 123 -11.85 0.19 -10.90
C ALA A 123 -10.86 -0.47 -9.92
N LEU A 124 -11.08 -1.74 -9.60
CA LEU A 124 -10.15 -2.55 -8.83
C LEU A 124 -9.08 -3.10 -9.76
N SER A 125 -7.81 -3.01 -9.37
CA SER A 125 -6.68 -3.59 -10.10
C SER A 125 -5.77 -4.35 -9.15
N VAL A 126 -5.31 -5.52 -9.60
CA VAL A 126 -4.40 -6.36 -8.82
C VAL A 126 -3.01 -6.25 -9.40
N ASN A 127 -2.08 -5.82 -8.54
CA ASN A 127 -0.69 -5.56 -8.88
C ASN A 127 0.21 -6.55 -8.16
N LEU A 128 1.30 -6.93 -8.81
CA LEU A 128 2.39 -7.70 -8.25
C LEU A 128 3.59 -6.76 -8.09
N VAL A 129 3.96 -6.52 -6.83
CA VAL A 129 4.97 -5.52 -6.47
C VAL A 129 5.92 -6.08 -5.41
N THR A 130 7.11 -5.50 -5.28
CA THR A 130 8.03 -5.83 -4.19
C THR A 130 7.51 -5.32 -2.86
N GLN A 131 8.04 -5.86 -1.75
CA GLN A 131 7.74 -5.31 -0.43
C GLN A 131 8.20 -3.85 -0.30
N ALA A 132 9.36 -3.52 -0.87
CA ALA A 132 9.91 -2.16 -0.85
C ALA A 132 8.98 -1.16 -1.55
N HIS A 133 8.33 -1.56 -2.65
CA HIS A 133 7.33 -0.75 -3.34
C HIS A 133 6.23 -0.22 -2.41
N VAL A 134 5.81 -1.05 -1.46
CA VAL A 134 4.70 -0.74 -0.55
C VAL A 134 5.19 -0.04 0.71
N ASP A 135 6.31 -0.51 1.27
CA ASP A 135 6.79 -0.06 2.59
C ASP A 135 7.66 1.21 2.56
N LEU A 136 8.27 1.55 1.42
CA LEU A 136 9.18 2.68 1.30
C LEU A 136 8.59 3.76 0.39
N PRO A 137 8.18 4.92 0.94
CA PRO A 137 7.70 6.03 0.13
C PRO A 137 8.74 6.46 -0.91
N PHE A 138 8.26 6.76 -2.11
CA PHE A 138 9.05 7.15 -3.28
C PHE A 138 9.97 6.06 -3.85
N TRP A 139 9.88 4.82 -3.34
CA TRP A 139 10.43 3.65 -3.98
C TRP A 139 9.32 2.99 -4.79
N ASN A 140 9.34 3.16 -6.11
CA ASN A 140 8.40 2.48 -7.01
C ASN A 140 9.19 1.48 -7.86
N ASP A 141 8.65 0.27 -8.00
CA ASP A 141 9.24 -0.75 -8.85
C ASP A 141 9.30 -0.26 -10.30
N ALA A 142 10.39 -0.58 -11.00
CA ALA A 142 10.54 -0.27 -12.42
C ALA A 142 9.52 -1.04 -13.29
N THR A 143 9.02 -2.17 -12.80
CA THR A 143 8.01 -2.99 -13.47
C THR A 143 7.01 -3.47 -12.44
N ILE A 144 5.73 -3.24 -12.73
CA ILE A 144 4.60 -3.70 -11.91
C ILE A 144 3.89 -4.80 -12.70
N GLY A 145 3.86 -6.01 -12.15
CA GLY A 145 3.06 -7.09 -12.74
C GLY A 145 1.58 -6.81 -12.53
N VAL A 146 0.74 -7.13 -13.52
CA VAL A 146 -0.72 -6.90 -13.44
C VAL A 146 -1.43 -8.20 -13.76
N VAL A 147 -2.41 -8.55 -12.94
CA VAL A 147 -3.21 -9.75 -13.16
C VAL A 147 -4.45 -9.38 -13.97
N ASP A 148 -4.56 -9.94 -15.18
CA ASP A 148 -5.69 -9.75 -16.11
C ASP A 148 -6.98 -10.44 -15.62
N HIS A 149 -7.51 -10.01 -14.47
CA HIS A 149 -8.84 -10.40 -14.00
C HIS A 149 -9.62 -9.18 -13.52
N VAL A 150 -10.74 -8.90 -14.19
CA VAL A 150 -11.75 -7.94 -13.75
C VAL A 150 -12.58 -8.63 -12.67
N PHE A 151 -12.21 -8.44 -11.40
CA PHE A 151 -13.06 -8.86 -10.30
C PHE A 151 -14.25 -7.89 -10.23
N SER A 152 -15.46 -8.39 -10.50
CA SER A 152 -16.72 -7.64 -10.35
C SER A 152 -16.90 -7.17 -8.90
N ASP A 153 -17.75 -6.14 -8.70
CA ASP A 153 -17.94 -5.28 -7.50
C ASP A 153 -17.97 -5.92 -6.10
N ASP A 154 -17.99 -7.25 -5.99
CA ASP A 154 -18.01 -7.97 -4.74
C ASP A 154 -16.59 -8.16 -4.18
N ALA A 155 -15.97 -7.04 -3.80
CA ALA A 155 -14.56 -6.95 -3.42
C ALA A 155 -14.16 -7.89 -2.26
N ILE A 156 -15.10 -8.32 -1.40
CA ILE A 156 -14.81 -9.20 -0.26
C ILE A 156 -14.84 -10.68 -0.68
N SER A 157 -15.87 -11.12 -1.42
CA SER A 157 -15.94 -12.46 -2.03
C SER A 157 -14.82 -12.65 -3.08
N ALA A 158 -14.47 -11.59 -3.80
CA ALA A 158 -13.34 -11.56 -4.72
C ALA A 158 -12.00 -11.61 -4.00
N VAL A 159 -11.83 -11.00 -2.82
CA VAL A 159 -10.58 -11.08 -2.02
C VAL A 159 -10.41 -12.44 -1.36
N GLU A 160 -11.48 -13.11 -0.92
CA GLU A 160 -11.44 -14.50 -0.43
C GLU A 160 -11.14 -15.49 -1.58
N GLY A 161 -11.83 -15.36 -2.72
CA GLY A 161 -11.53 -16.14 -3.93
C GLY A 161 -10.13 -15.87 -4.49
N PHE A 162 -9.67 -14.63 -4.42
CA PHE A 162 -8.32 -14.21 -4.81
C PHE A 162 -7.26 -14.71 -3.83
N ARG A 163 -7.51 -14.71 -2.51
CA ARG A 163 -6.64 -15.37 -1.52
C ARG A 163 -6.50 -16.85 -1.86
N ALA A 164 -7.60 -17.53 -2.15
CA ALA A 164 -7.57 -18.94 -2.57
C ALA A 164 -6.82 -19.15 -3.90
N GLU A 165 -6.94 -18.22 -4.86
CA GLU A 165 -6.23 -18.28 -6.14
C GLU A 165 -4.73 -17.91 -6.02
N LEU A 166 -4.37 -16.99 -5.13
CA LEU A 166 -2.99 -16.60 -4.80
C LEU A 166 -2.19 -17.73 -4.15
N TYR A 167 -2.84 -18.57 -3.34
CA TYR A 167 -2.24 -19.79 -2.79
C TYR A 167 -2.34 -21.00 -3.75
N SER A 168 -2.79 -20.79 -4.99
CA SER A 168 -2.91 -21.86 -5.99
C SER A 168 -1.71 -21.92 -6.93
N ALA A 169 -1.36 -23.13 -7.36
CA ALA A 169 -0.25 -23.38 -8.29
C ALA A 169 -0.36 -22.61 -9.63
N ARG A 170 -1.58 -22.20 -10.03
CA ARG A 170 -1.86 -21.43 -11.24
C ARG A 170 -1.30 -20.00 -11.17
N PHE A 171 -1.21 -19.44 -9.97
CA PHE A 171 -0.65 -18.11 -9.76
C PHE A 171 0.89 -18.14 -9.75
N ASP A 172 1.49 -19.19 -9.18
CA ASP A 172 2.94 -19.43 -9.23
C ASP A 172 3.47 -19.58 -10.66
N GLU A 173 2.71 -20.22 -11.57
CA GLU A 173 3.07 -20.33 -12.99
C GLU A 173 3.11 -18.97 -13.71
N ARG A 174 2.22 -18.04 -13.37
CA ARG A 174 2.25 -16.68 -13.93
C ARG A 174 3.40 -15.85 -13.38
N ARG A 175 3.79 -16.10 -12.13
CA ARG A 175 4.97 -15.47 -11.49
C ARG A 175 6.28 -15.80 -12.21
N LEU A 176 6.40 -17.02 -12.75
CA LEU A 176 7.57 -17.47 -13.53
C LEU A 176 7.76 -16.74 -14.87
N ASN A 177 6.74 -16.03 -15.38
CA ASN A 177 6.81 -15.33 -16.67
C ASN A 177 7.16 -13.85 -16.55
N LEU A 178 7.47 -13.36 -15.34
CA LEU A 178 7.91 -11.98 -15.06
C LEU A 178 9.41 -11.88 -14.74
N ASP A 179 10.17 -12.98 -14.91
CA ASP A 179 11.66 -12.98 -14.95
C ASP A 179 12.17 -12.53 -16.33
#